data_AF-A0A559K7L4-F1
#
_entry.id   AF-A0A559K7L4-F1
#
_cell.length_a   1.000
_cell.length_b   1.000
_cell.length_c   1.000
_cell.angle_alpha   90.00
_cell.angle_beta   90.00
_cell.angle_gamma   90.00
#
_symmetry.space_group_name_H-M   'P 1'
#
loop_
_entity.id
_entity.type
_entity.pdbx_description
1 polymer ?
#
loop_
_entity_poly.entity_id
_entity_poly.type
_entity_poly.pdbx_seq_one_letter_code
_entity_poly.pdbx_strand_id
1 'polypeptide(L)'
;MTLALAILKEQEYSEVLDGMKNLLKECYPISDEEAKMVLTKGIETSEALLVDYVPYINSIVETISGIRSTLDKHMNQAQQQEGLDSKMINEAAVWHAFECMRQCYKSMANDFV
;
A
#
# COMPACT_ATOMS: atom_id res chain seq x y z
N MET A 1 12.04 -10.72 -9.74
CA MET A 1 10.67 -10.21 -9.51
C MET A 1 10.79 -8.70 -9.47
N THR A 2 10.20 -7.98 -10.44
CA THR A 2 10.36 -6.53 -10.56
C THR A 2 9.47 -5.83 -9.53
N LEU A 3 9.94 -4.73 -8.94
CA LEU A 3 9.19 -4.04 -7.88
C LEU A 3 7.83 -3.53 -8.39
N ALA A 4 7.77 -3.13 -9.66
CA ALA A 4 6.54 -2.74 -10.34
C ALA A 4 5.50 -3.87 -10.43
N LEU A 5 5.93 -5.11 -10.73
CA LEU A 5 5.05 -6.28 -10.74
C LEU A 5 4.62 -6.74 -9.35
N ALA A 6 5.36 -6.39 -8.31
CA ALA A 6 4.95 -6.64 -6.92
C ALA A 6 3.86 -5.66 -6.46
N ILE A 7 3.80 -4.48 -7.08
CA ILE A 7 2.84 -3.41 -6.74
C ILE A 7 1.54 -3.55 -7.54
N LEU A 8 1.61 -3.94 -8.82
CA LEU A 8 0.46 -4.08 -9.71
C LEU A 8 0.11 -5.55 -9.99
N LYS A 9 -1.17 -5.88 -10.18
CA LYS A 9 -1.51 -7.21 -10.70
C LYS A 9 -1.02 -7.34 -12.15
N GLU A 10 -0.63 -8.54 -12.55
CA GLU A 10 -0.04 -8.79 -13.88
C GLU A 10 -0.93 -8.30 -15.04
N GLN A 11 -2.24 -8.48 -14.94
CA GLN A 11 -3.20 -7.98 -15.93
C GLN A 11 -3.29 -6.44 -15.94
N GLU A 12 -3.38 -5.82 -14.77
CA GLU A 12 -3.40 -4.36 -14.61
C GLU A 12 -2.10 -3.73 -15.15
N TYR A 13 -0.96 -4.41 -14.95
CA TYR A 13 0.34 -3.99 -15.47
C TYR A 13 0.36 -3.96 -17.00
N SER A 14 -0.15 -5.02 -17.65
CA SER A 14 -0.21 -5.07 -19.12
C SER A 14 -1.08 -3.96 -19.73
N GLU A 15 -2.24 -3.68 -19.14
CA GLU A 15 -3.15 -2.62 -19.58
C GLU A 15 -2.52 -1.23 -19.42
N VAL A 16 -1.79 -1.00 -18.33
CA VAL A 16 -1.04 0.25 -18.10
C VAL A 16 0.05 0.43 -19.14
N LEU A 17 0.82 -0.60 -19.45
CA LEU A 17 1.88 -0.53 -20.46
C LEU A 17 1.32 -0.21 -21.86
N ASP A 18 0.20 -0.81 -22.23
CA ASP A 18 -0.47 -0.51 -23.50
C ASP A 18 -1.02 0.92 -23.52
N GLY A 19 -1.61 1.38 -22.40
CA GLY A 19 -2.05 2.76 -22.23
C GLY A 19 -0.90 3.77 -22.39
N MET A 20 0.23 3.53 -21.74
CA MET A 20 1.43 4.37 -21.84
C MET A 20 2.00 4.37 -23.27
N LYS A 21 2.02 3.22 -23.94
CA LYS A 21 2.47 3.11 -25.34
C LYS A 21 1.59 3.93 -26.27
N ASN A 22 0.26 3.85 -26.11
CA ASN A 22 -0.68 4.64 -26.92
C ASN A 22 -0.49 6.14 -26.68
N LEU A 23 -0.36 6.55 -25.41
CA LEU A 23 -0.11 7.95 -25.04
C LEU A 23 1.19 8.48 -25.65
N LEU A 24 2.27 7.68 -25.64
CA LEU A 24 3.55 8.05 -26.25
C LEU A 24 3.42 8.29 -27.75
N LYS A 25 2.64 7.46 -28.46
CA LYS A 25 2.40 7.61 -29.90
C LYS A 25 1.46 8.78 -30.24
N GLU A 26 0.57 9.14 -29.32
CA GLU A 26 -0.29 10.32 -29.47
C GLU A 26 0.49 11.62 -29.25
N CYS A 27 1.43 11.61 -28.29
CA CYS A 27 2.22 12.78 -27.92
C CYS A 27 3.44 13.00 -28.82
N TYR A 28 3.99 11.93 -29.41
CA TYR A 28 5.20 11.97 -30.21
C TYR A 28 5.00 11.23 -31.54
N PRO A 29 5.52 11.75 -32.67
CA PRO A 29 5.39 11.10 -33.98
C PRO A 29 6.36 9.92 -34.09
N ILE A 30 6.13 8.88 -33.29
CA ILE A 30 6.96 7.68 -33.20
C ILE A 30 6.18 6.43 -33.61
N SER A 31 6.88 5.44 -34.12
CA SER A 31 6.33 4.13 -34.48
C SER A 31 6.01 3.27 -33.25
N ASP A 32 5.30 2.15 -33.47
CA ASP A 32 4.98 1.21 -32.36
C ASP A 32 6.25 0.58 -31.78
N GLU A 33 7.19 0.19 -32.63
CA GLU A 33 8.50 -0.33 -32.24
C GLU A 33 9.34 0.68 -31.45
N GLU A 34 9.35 1.95 -31.85
CA GLU A 34 10.02 3.02 -31.09
C GLU A 34 9.36 3.23 -29.73
N ALA A 35 8.02 3.29 -29.69
CA ALA A 35 7.28 3.42 -28.44
C ALA A 35 7.55 2.24 -27.49
N LYS A 36 7.60 1.01 -28.01
CA LYS A 36 7.92 -0.20 -27.24
C LYS A 36 9.35 -0.17 -26.70
N MET A 37 10.30 0.29 -27.49
CA MET A 37 11.70 0.45 -27.07
C MET A 37 11.84 1.51 -25.96
N VAL A 38 11.19 2.66 -26.13
CA VAL A 38 11.15 3.72 -25.12
C VAL A 38 10.52 3.21 -23.83
N LEU A 39 9.41 2.48 -23.92
CA LEU A 39 8.73 1.89 -22.77
C LEU A 39 9.64 0.93 -22.01
N THR A 40 10.35 0.06 -22.73
CA THR A 40 11.26 -0.93 -22.13
C THR A 40 12.38 -0.24 -21.34
N LYS A 41 13.01 0.79 -21.95
CA LYS A 41 14.03 1.60 -21.27
C LYS A 41 13.47 2.43 -20.11
N GLY A 42 12.23 2.88 -20.25
CA GLY A 42 11.48 3.57 -19.20
C GLY A 42 11.21 2.66 -18.00
N ILE A 43 10.93 1.36 -18.23
CA ILE A 43 10.77 0.36 -17.16
C ILE A 43 12.10 0.16 -16.43
N GLU A 44 13.22 -0.01 -17.14
CA GLU A 44 14.54 -0.12 -16.49
C GLU A 44 14.86 1.11 -15.63
N THR A 45 14.50 2.30 -16.12
CA THR A 45 14.70 3.55 -15.39
C THR A 45 13.76 3.66 -14.18
N SER A 46 12.51 3.22 -14.33
CA SER A 46 11.52 3.29 -13.24
C SER A 46 11.90 2.34 -12.10
N GLU A 47 12.50 1.18 -12.38
CA GLU A 47 13.03 0.31 -11.33
C GLU A 47 14.09 1.00 -10.48
N ALA A 48 15.00 1.76 -11.09
CA ALA A 48 15.99 2.53 -10.36
C ALA A 48 15.34 3.62 -9.48
N LEU A 49 14.33 4.32 -10.00
CA LEU A 49 13.57 5.33 -9.23
C LEU A 49 12.75 4.70 -8.10
N LEU A 50 12.20 3.51 -8.30
CA LEU A 50 11.40 2.79 -7.31
C LEU A 50 12.21 2.42 -6.06
N VAL A 51 13.52 2.25 -6.17
CA VAL A 51 14.41 2.00 -5.03
C VAL A 51 14.32 3.12 -3.99
N ASP A 52 14.21 4.38 -4.42
CA ASP A 52 14.11 5.52 -3.51
C ASP A 52 12.80 5.51 -2.70
N TYR A 53 11.77 4.81 -3.19
CA TYR A 53 10.49 4.68 -2.50
C TYR A 53 10.46 3.51 -1.49
N VAL A 54 11.40 2.56 -1.59
CA VAL A 54 11.44 1.36 -0.73
C VAL A 54 11.47 1.69 0.76
N PRO A 55 12.26 2.67 1.26
CA PRO A 55 12.28 3.00 2.68
C PRO A 55 10.91 3.47 3.21
N TYR A 56 10.14 4.21 2.40
CA TYR A 56 8.81 4.67 2.78
C TYR A 56 7.82 3.51 2.84
N ILE A 57 7.87 2.61 1.85
CA ILE A 57 7.04 1.39 1.85
C ILE A 57 7.36 0.54 3.08
N ASN A 58 8.63 0.34 3.40
CA ASN A 58 9.05 -0.41 4.59
C ASN A 58 8.53 0.24 5.88
N SER A 59 8.64 1.56 6.00
CA SER A 59 8.12 2.30 7.17
C SER A 59 6.60 2.15 7.33
N ILE A 60 5.85 2.18 6.23
CA ILE A 60 4.40 1.92 6.23
C ILE A 60 4.11 0.48 6.71
N VAL A 61 4.84 -0.50 6.16
CA VAL A 61 4.69 -1.91 6.54
C VAL A 61 4.99 -2.13 8.02
N GLU A 62 6.08 -1.54 8.55
CA GLU A 62 6.43 -1.60 9.97
C GLU A 62 5.35 -0.97 10.85
N THR A 63 4.82 0.18 10.45
CA THR A 63 3.73 0.86 11.18
C THR A 63 2.48 -0.01 11.23
N ILE A 64 2.06 -0.57 10.10
CA ILE A 64 0.90 -1.49 10.02
C ILE A 64 1.14 -2.72 10.90
N SER A 65 2.34 -3.29 10.86
CA SER A 65 2.74 -4.44 11.68
C SER A 65 2.66 -4.10 13.18
N GLY A 66 3.19 -2.95 13.58
CA GLY A 66 3.13 -2.47 14.96
C GLY A 66 1.70 -2.25 15.47
N ILE A 67 0.82 -1.69 14.64
CA ILE A 67 -0.61 -1.53 14.96
C ILE A 67 -1.27 -2.89 15.16
N ARG A 68 -1.05 -3.85 14.25
CA ARG A 68 -1.61 -5.21 14.36
C ARG A 68 -1.12 -5.92 15.62
N SER A 69 0.19 -5.89 15.86
CA SER A 69 0.78 -6.50 17.07
C SER A 69 0.22 -5.89 18.35
N THR A 70 -0.03 -4.57 18.37
CA THR A 70 -0.65 -3.88 19.51
C THR A 70 -2.10 -4.32 19.71
N LEU A 71 -2.88 -4.43 18.62
CA LEU A 71 -4.25 -4.94 18.66
C LEU A 71 -4.28 -6.37 19.22
N ASP A 72 -3.45 -7.26 18.70
CA ASP A 72 -3.38 -8.66 19.14
C ASP A 72 -3.02 -8.75 20.63
N LYS A 73 -2.04 -7.95 21.07
CA LYS A 73 -1.66 -7.86 22.49
C LYS A 73 -2.84 -7.44 23.36
N HIS A 74 -3.56 -6.38 22.98
CA HIS A 74 -4.70 -5.87 23.74
C HIS A 74 -5.86 -6.87 23.75
N MET A 75 -6.15 -7.53 22.64
CA MET A 75 -7.19 -8.57 22.56
C MET A 75 -6.86 -9.77 23.45
N ASN A 76 -5.61 -10.23 23.43
CA ASN A 76 -5.16 -11.31 24.31
C ASN A 76 -5.29 -10.93 25.80
N GLN A 77 -4.97 -9.69 26.15
CA GLN A 77 -5.14 -9.18 27.52
C GLN A 77 -6.61 -9.10 27.94
N ALA A 78 -7.50 -8.64 27.06
CA ALA A 78 -8.93 -8.60 27.32
C ALA A 78 -9.52 -10.00 27.53
N GLN A 79 -9.04 -10.99 26.78
CA GLN A 79 -9.49 -12.38 26.90
C GLN A 79 -9.08 -13.07 28.20
N GLN A 80 -8.01 -12.60 28.85
CA GLN A 80 -7.51 -13.11 30.13
C GLN A 80 -8.25 -12.55 31.34
N GLN A 81 -9.20 -11.62 31.15
CA GLN A 81 -9.97 -11.03 32.24
C GLN A 81 -10.97 -12.03 32.83
N GLU A 82 -11.12 -12.00 34.16
CA GLU A 82 -12.12 -12.79 34.87
C GLU A 82 -13.49 -12.09 34.84
N GLY A 83 -14.54 -12.87 34.60
CA GLY A 83 -15.92 -12.38 34.49
C GLY A 83 -16.30 -12.00 33.05
N LEU A 84 -17.44 -12.51 32.60
CA LEU A 84 -17.94 -12.32 31.23
C LEU A 84 -18.14 -10.83 30.91
N ASP A 85 -18.72 -10.07 31.83
CA ASP A 85 -18.99 -8.64 31.65
C ASP A 85 -17.68 -7.85 31.51
N SER A 86 -16.70 -8.11 32.37
CA SER A 86 -15.37 -7.49 32.30
C SER A 86 -14.66 -7.81 30.98
N LYS A 87 -14.76 -9.05 30.51
CA LYS A 87 -14.18 -9.47 29.22
C LYS A 87 -14.84 -8.73 28.05
N MET A 88 -16.17 -8.69 28.01
CA MET A 88 -16.91 -7.99 26.95
C MET A 88 -16.62 -6.49 26.93
N ILE A 89 -16.57 -5.84 28.10
CA ILE A 89 -16.24 -4.41 28.22
C ILE A 89 -14.82 -4.14 27.69
N ASN A 90 -13.85 -4.96 28.07
CA ASN A 90 -12.47 -4.78 27.63
C ASN A 90 -12.30 -5.06 26.13
N GLU A 91 -12.93 -6.11 25.58
CA GLU A 91 -12.92 -6.36 24.14
C GLU A 91 -13.52 -5.17 23.35
N ALA A 92 -14.65 -4.62 23.81
CA ALA A 92 -15.25 -3.44 23.20
C ALA A 92 -14.33 -2.21 23.27
N ALA A 93 -13.64 -2.00 24.39
CA ALA A 93 -12.68 -0.91 24.55
C ALA A 93 -11.48 -1.03 23.59
N VAL A 94 -10.97 -2.25 23.39
CA VAL A 94 -9.88 -2.52 22.44
C VAL A 94 -10.30 -2.21 21.00
N TRP A 95 -11.50 -2.65 20.60
CA TRP A 95 -12.05 -2.33 19.29
C TRP A 95 -12.27 -0.83 19.09
N HIS A 96 -12.80 -0.15 20.09
CA HIS A 96 -13.01 1.28 20.04
C HIS A 96 -11.68 2.04 19.89
N ALA A 97 -10.63 1.66 20.64
CA ALA A 97 -9.31 2.27 20.51
C ALA A 97 -8.70 2.07 19.11
N PHE A 98 -8.84 0.87 18.54
CA PHE A 98 -8.41 0.59 17.17
C PHE A 98 -9.15 1.45 16.14
N GLU A 99 -10.47 1.58 16.27
CA GLU A 99 -11.28 2.40 15.36
C GLU A 99 -10.91 3.89 15.44
N CYS A 100 -10.68 4.42 16.65
CA CYS A 100 -10.19 5.80 16.83
C CYS A 100 -8.89 6.04 16.06
N MET A 101 -7.92 5.13 16.18
CA MET A 101 -6.64 5.24 15.46
C MET A 101 -6.84 5.14 13.95
N ARG A 102 -7.67 4.20 13.48
CA ARG A 102 -7.98 4.05 12.05
C ARG A 102 -8.58 5.31 11.46
N GLN A 103 -9.52 5.95 12.17
CA GLN A 103 -10.11 7.23 11.74
C GLN A 103 -9.09 8.36 11.74
N CYS A 104 -8.21 8.41 12.73
CA CYS A 104 -7.14 9.39 12.81
C CYS A 104 -6.18 9.32 11.61
N TYR A 105 -5.77 8.10 11.21
CA TYR A 105 -4.99 7.90 9.99
C TYR A 105 -5.75 8.33 8.73
N LYS A 106 -7.06 8.00 8.65
CA LYS A 106 -7.88 8.37 7.50
C LYS A 106 -8.06 9.89 7.37
N SER A 107 -8.28 10.60 8.47
CA SER A 107 -8.41 12.05 8.45
C SER A 107 -7.09 12.71 8.06
N MET A 108 -5.96 12.29 8.65
CA MET A 108 -4.66 12.84 8.28
C MET A 108 -4.32 12.59 6.81
N ALA A 109 -4.61 11.39 6.27
CA ALA A 109 -4.36 11.09 4.87
C ALA A 109 -5.17 11.98 3.91
N ASN A 110 -6.38 12.40 4.29
CA ASN A 110 -7.20 13.30 3.49
C ASN A 110 -6.74 14.76 3.54
N ASP A 111 -6.04 15.18 4.60
CA ASP A 111 -5.54 16.56 4.76
C ASP A 111 -4.25 16.81 3.94
N PHE A 112 -3.65 15.77 3.36
CA PHE A 112 -2.46 15.85 2.50
C PHE A 112 -2.76 15.70 0.99
N VAL A 113 -4.04 15.72 0.57
CA VAL A 113 -4.49 15.66 -0.83
C VAL A 113 -5.05 17.00 -1.30
#